data_AF-A0A962W3M1-F1
#
_entry.id   AF-A0A962W3M1-F1
#
_cell.length_a   1.000
_cell.length_b   1.000
_cell.length_c   1.000
_cell.angle_alpha   90.00
_cell.angle_beta   90.00
_cell.angle_gamma   90.00
#
_symmetry.space_group_name_H-M   'P 1'
#
loop_
_entity.id
_entity.type
_entity.pdbx_description
1 polymer ?
#
loop_
_entity_poly.entity_id
_entity_poly.type
_entity_poly.pdbx_seq_one_letter_code
_entity_poly.pdbx_strand_id
1 'polypeptide(L)'
;MATLALPTHSFPISRIFSTTGFSTAAFFTSKQTDEVETELRKSVSLGKAPHTAYEQLLNVFESCREPGWDGYGAEAVSLRTYQYAYEFLESLPSGIPIPTIGVEADGQLTFEWYHDPSWVLSVSVSPEGDLHYAALLGHLSRLSGTEPFLGNTPREILGIIRRLFSCKDLTR
;
A
#
# COMPACT_ATOMS: atom_id res chain seq x y z
N MET A 1 19.24 75.82 20.16
CA MET A 1 18.23 76.30 21.13
C MET A 1 17.30 75.16 21.48
N ALA A 2 16.78 75.14 22.72
CA ALA A 2 15.61 74.38 23.19
C ALA A 2 15.59 72.84 23.05
N THR A 3 16.07 72.18 24.11
CA THR A 3 15.41 71.11 24.89
C THR A 3 13.93 70.79 24.57
N LEU A 4 13.57 69.49 24.50
CA LEU A 4 12.53 68.90 25.38
C LEU A 4 12.57 67.36 25.47
N ALA A 5 12.39 66.89 26.72
CA ALA A 5 12.16 65.53 27.21
C ALA A 5 10.64 65.24 27.29
N LEU A 6 10.06 64.05 27.49
CA LEU A 6 10.40 62.61 27.67
C LEU A 6 9.02 61.85 27.54
N PRO A 7 8.78 60.57 27.89
CA PRO A 7 9.63 59.40 28.11
C PRO A 7 9.21 58.11 27.36
N THR A 8 10.17 57.18 27.34
CA THR A 8 10.03 55.73 27.23
C THR A 8 8.88 55.09 28.03
N HIS A 9 8.23 54.08 27.45
CA HIS A 9 7.88 52.86 28.18
C HIS A 9 8.71 51.69 27.63
N SER A 10 9.75 51.31 28.37
CA SER A 10 10.46 50.04 28.17
C SER A 10 9.66 48.88 28.74
N PHE A 11 9.79 47.69 28.14
CA PHE A 11 10.01 46.37 28.75
C PHE A 11 9.85 45.29 27.66
N PRO A 12 10.56 44.14 27.71
CA PRO A 12 12.01 44.08 27.70
C PRO A 12 12.57 43.27 26.51
N ILE A 13 13.82 43.59 26.12
CA ILE A 13 14.98 42.68 26.00
C ILE A 13 14.71 41.27 25.41
N SER A 14 15.39 40.79 24.36
CA SER A 14 16.33 41.38 23.39
C SER A 14 16.67 40.32 22.33
N ARG A 15 17.09 40.75 21.13
CA ARG A 15 18.14 40.18 20.25
C ARG A 15 18.26 38.63 20.12
N ILE A 16 18.46 38.11 18.93
CA ILE A 16 19.82 38.06 18.33
C ILE A 16 19.74 37.88 16.80
N PHE A 17 20.43 38.78 16.08
CA PHE A 17 21.16 38.64 14.79
C PHE A 17 20.46 37.98 13.56
N SER A 18 20.39 38.66 12.41
CA SER A 18 21.43 38.75 11.34
C SER A 18 21.55 37.45 10.52
N THR A 19 21.50 37.40 9.19
CA THR A 19 21.42 38.45 8.15
C THR A 19 20.92 37.85 6.82
N THR A 20 20.32 38.68 5.97
CA THR A 20 20.03 38.51 4.52
C THR A 20 20.57 37.28 3.77
N GLY A 21 19.68 36.55 3.09
CA GLY A 21 19.96 35.62 1.97
C GLY A 21 18.85 35.73 0.91
N PHE A 22 19.21 35.68 -0.38
CA PHE A 22 18.38 36.18 -1.49
C PHE A 22 17.35 35.18 -2.08
N SER A 23 16.48 35.71 -2.93
CA SER A 23 15.40 35.04 -3.67
C SER A 23 15.88 34.35 -4.97
N THR A 24 15.01 33.49 -5.53
CA THR A 24 14.98 33.02 -6.95
C THR A 24 16.22 32.33 -7.54
N ALA A 25 16.56 31.16 -7.02
CA ALA A 25 17.32 30.14 -7.77
C ALA A 25 17.03 28.69 -7.31
N ALA A 26 15.76 28.36 -7.04
CA ALA A 26 15.35 26.99 -6.74
C ALA A 26 15.21 26.17 -8.03
N PHE A 27 16.34 25.83 -8.65
CA PHE A 27 16.43 24.83 -9.71
C PHE A 27 17.43 23.75 -9.27
N PHE A 28 17.15 22.50 -9.64
CA PHE A 28 18.02 21.33 -9.41
C PHE A 28 17.94 20.61 -8.03
N THR A 29 16.72 20.23 -7.62
CA THR A 29 16.54 18.92 -6.93
C THR A 29 15.16 18.35 -7.24
N SER A 30 15.09 17.49 -8.26
CA SER A 30 13.89 16.74 -8.61
C SER A 30 14.27 15.37 -9.21
N LYS A 31 14.83 14.52 -8.35
CA LYS A 31 14.90 13.07 -8.57
C LYS A 31 14.92 12.38 -7.21
N GLN A 32 14.12 11.32 -7.06
CA GLN A 32 13.82 10.60 -5.81
C GLN A 32 12.91 11.34 -4.81
N THR A 33 11.59 11.21 -5.01
CA THR A 33 10.62 10.78 -3.97
C THR A 33 9.36 10.21 -4.64
N ASP A 34 9.44 9.01 -5.19
CA ASP A 34 8.29 8.29 -5.79
C ASP A 34 7.73 7.18 -4.86
N GLU A 35 8.09 7.17 -3.58
CA GLU A 35 7.84 6.05 -2.65
C GLU A 35 7.15 6.44 -1.32
N VAL A 36 6.45 7.59 -1.23
CA VAL A 36 5.84 8.05 0.04
C VAL A 36 4.31 8.23 -0.03
N GLU A 37 3.69 8.34 -1.22
CA GLU A 37 2.23 8.49 -1.33
C GLU A 37 1.48 7.14 -1.32
N THR A 38 2.14 6.04 -1.73
CA THR A 38 1.52 4.71 -1.86
C THR A 38 1.25 4.00 -0.52
N GLU A 39 2.00 4.32 0.54
CA GLU A 39 1.78 3.75 1.89
C GLU A 39 0.55 4.36 2.57
N LEU A 40 0.22 5.63 2.30
CA LEU A 40 -0.81 6.37 3.04
C LEU A 40 -2.24 6.19 2.50
N ARG A 41 -2.43 5.43 1.41
CA ARG A 41 -3.74 5.02 0.90
C ARG A 41 -4.16 3.58 1.28
N LYS A 42 -3.30 2.81 1.95
CA LYS A 42 -3.56 1.42 2.40
C LYS A 42 -4.59 1.29 3.55
N SER A 43 -5.55 2.20 3.68
CA SER A 43 -6.44 2.27 4.85
C SER A 43 -7.88 2.64 4.53
N VAL A 44 -8.48 1.98 3.53
CA VAL A 44 -9.94 1.76 3.51
C VAL A 44 -10.30 0.55 4.39
N SER A 45 -9.78 0.55 5.63
CA SER A 45 -10.11 -0.40 6.70
C SER A 45 -10.70 0.34 7.91
N LEU A 46 -11.35 1.49 7.67
CA LEU A 46 -11.95 2.31 8.72
C LEU A 46 -13.26 1.70 9.25
N GLY A 47 -13.14 0.84 10.25
CA GLY A 47 -14.16 0.63 11.28
C GLY A 47 -15.43 -0.14 10.89
N LYS A 48 -15.30 -1.30 10.26
CA LYS A 48 -16.40 -2.28 10.14
C LYS A 48 -16.04 -3.61 10.80
N ALA A 49 -17.06 -4.43 11.07
CA ALA A 49 -16.99 -5.73 11.72
C ALA A 49 -16.01 -6.70 11.00
N PRO A 50 -15.59 -7.82 11.62
CA PRO A 50 -14.77 -8.84 10.94
C PRO A 50 -15.52 -9.46 9.75
N HIS A 51 -15.37 -8.83 8.59
CA HIS A 51 -15.88 -9.28 7.31
C HIS A 51 -15.11 -10.52 6.83
N THR A 52 -15.80 -11.44 6.17
CA THR A 52 -15.14 -12.57 5.50
C THR A 52 -14.33 -12.09 4.30
N ALA A 53 -13.36 -12.90 3.84
CA ALA A 53 -12.56 -12.57 2.65
C ALA A 53 -13.43 -12.28 1.41
N TYR A 54 -14.52 -13.04 1.23
CA TYR A 54 -15.47 -12.83 0.13
C TYR A 54 -16.25 -11.52 0.26
N GLU A 55 -16.65 -11.14 1.48
CA GLU A 55 -17.28 -9.83 1.73
C GLU A 55 -16.30 -8.68 1.48
N GLN A 56 -15.03 -8.83 1.87
CA GLN A 56 -14.00 -7.83 1.56
C GLN A 56 -13.82 -7.70 0.05
N LEU A 57 -13.69 -8.81 -0.68
CA LEU A 57 -13.55 -8.83 -2.14
C LEU A 57 -14.72 -8.12 -2.84
N LEU A 58 -15.95 -8.43 -2.44
CA LEU A 58 -17.16 -7.81 -3.00
C LEU A 58 -17.23 -6.30 -2.68
N ASN A 59 -16.96 -5.90 -1.43
CA ASN A 59 -16.95 -4.50 -1.03
C ASN A 59 -15.89 -3.69 -1.80
N VAL A 60 -14.70 -4.26 -2.00
CA VAL A 60 -13.60 -3.64 -2.74
C VAL A 60 -13.96 -3.49 -4.22
N PHE A 61 -14.48 -4.54 -4.86
CA PHE A 61 -14.97 -4.50 -6.24
C PHE A 61 -16.05 -3.43 -6.44
N GLU A 62 -17.10 -3.43 -5.62
CA GLU A 62 -18.20 -2.46 -5.73
C GLU A 62 -17.74 -1.01 -5.51
N SER A 63 -16.69 -0.79 -4.72
CA SER A 63 -16.11 0.54 -4.49
C SER A 63 -15.23 1.04 -5.65
N CYS A 64 -14.67 0.12 -6.45
CA CYS A 64 -13.65 0.41 -7.47
C CYS A 64 -14.12 0.06 -8.90
N ARG A 65 -15.41 -0.22 -9.09
CA ARG A 65 -16.03 -0.61 -10.38
C ARG A 65 -16.18 0.53 -11.40
N GLU A 66 -15.98 1.78 -10.99
CA GLU A 66 -16.02 2.97 -11.83
C GLU A 66 -14.62 3.60 -11.95
N PRO A 67 -14.22 4.15 -13.11
CA PRO A 67 -12.91 4.78 -13.28
C PRO A 67 -12.74 6.01 -12.37
N GLY A 68 -11.51 6.26 -11.93
CA GLY A 68 -11.18 7.38 -11.05
C GLY A 68 -11.70 7.22 -9.63
N TRP A 69 -12.00 5.99 -9.17
CA TRP A 69 -12.40 5.66 -7.79
C TRP A 69 -11.40 6.18 -6.73
N ASP A 70 -10.14 6.35 -7.13
CA ASP A 70 -9.05 6.85 -6.31
C ASP A 70 -8.86 8.39 -6.41
N GLY A 71 -9.57 9.07 -7.31
CA GLY A 71 -9.41 10.51 -7.56
C GLY A 71 -8.13 10.94 -8.29
N TYR A 72 -7.24 10.03 -8.67
CA TYR A 72 -6.07 10.30 -9.52
C TYR A 72 -6.15 9.64 -10.90
N GLY A 73 -7.27 8.99 -11.21
CA GLY A 73 -7.56 8.43 -12.53
C GLY A 73 -7.31 6.94 -12.67
N ALA A 74 -7.32 6.20 -11.55
CA ALA A 74 -7.23 4.74 -11.57
C ALA A 74 -8.28 4.09 -12.50
N GLU A 75 -7.92 2.97 -13.12
CA GLU A 75 -8.82 2.19 -13.94
C GLU A 75 -9.87 1.45 -13.10
N ALA A 76 -11.01 1.16 -13.73
CA ALA A 76 -12.09 0.42 -13.08
C ALA A 76 -11.74 -1.08 -12.95
N VAL A 77 -12.04 -1.66 -11.80
CA VAL A 77 -11.96 -3.13 -11.63
C VAL A 77 -12.98 -3.79 -12.54
N SER A 78 -12.50 -4.57 -13.51
CA SER A 78 -13.38 -5.28 -14.43
C SER A 78 -14.11 -6.44 -13.73
N LEU A 79 -15.33 -6.74 -14.18
CA LEU A 79 -16.08 -7.91 -13.69
C LEU A 79 -15.29 -9.23 -13.90
N ARG A 80 -14.48 -9.30 -14.97
CA ARG A 80 -13.61 -10.44 -15.26
C ARG A 80 -12.49 -10.59 -14.21
N THR A 81 -11.85 -9.48 -13.84
CA THR A 81 -10.84 -9.44 -12.77
C THR A 81 -11.45 -9.92 -11.45
N TYR A 82 -12.66 -9.45 -11.11
CA TYR A 82 -13.39 -9.92 -9.93
C TYR A 82 -13.71 -11.43 -9.97
N GLN A 83 -14.11 -11.96 -11.13
CA GLN A 83 -14.37 -13.40 -11.30
C GLN A 83 -13.11 -14.23 -11.05
N TYR A 84 -11.98 -13.88 -11.67
CA TYR A 84 -10.70 -14.59 -11.42
C TYR A 84 -10.23 -14.45 -9.98
N ALA A 85 -10.40 -13.28 -9.36
CA ALA A 85 -10.05 -13.06 -7.95
C ALA A 85 -10.94 -13.89 -6.99
N TYR A 86 -12.23 -14.03 -7.29
CA TYR A 86 -13.15 -14.87 -6.53
C TYR A 86 -12.78 -16.35 -6.67
N GLU A 87 -12.57 -16.84 -7.88
CA GLU A 87 -12.17 -18.23 -8.14
C GLU A 87 -10.79 -18.56 -7.53
N PHE A 88 -9.84 -17.61 -7.57
CA PHE A 88 -8.56 -17.74 -6.90
C PHE A 88 -8.73 -17.89 -5.38
N LEU A 89 -9.53 -17.01 -4.75
CA LEU A 89 -9.83 -17.06 -3.32
C LEU A 89 -10.54 -18.36 -2.91
N GLU A 90 -11.46 -18.86 -3.74
CA GLU A 90 -12.15 -20.15 -3.54
C GLU A 90 -11.21 -21.35 -3.72
N SER A 91 -10.21 -21.25 -4.61
CA SER A 91 -9.24 -22.31 -4.85
C SER A 91 -8.22 -22.51 -3.71
N LEU A 92 -8.11 -21.56 -2.77
CA LEU A 92 -7.12 -21.60 -1.70
C LEU A 92 -7.41 -22.77 -0.72
N PRO A 93 -6.40 -23.59 -0.38
CA PRO A 93 -6.53 -24.61 0.65
C PRO A 93 -7.01 -24.08 2.01
N SER A 94 -7.89 -24.86 2.65
CA SER A 94 -8.35 -24.56 4.00
C SER A 94 -7.20 -24.52 5.03
N GLY A 95 -7.33 -23.65 6.02
CA GLY A 95 -6.31 -23.43 7.05
C GLY A 95 -5.21 -22.41 6.69
N ILE A 96 -5.22 -21.86 5.47
CA ILE A 96 -4.42 -20.67 5.13
C ILE A 96 -5.05 -19.42 5.79
N PRO A 97 -4.26 -18.51 6.37
CA PRO A 97 -4.76 -17.22 6.87
C PRO A 97 -5.43 -16.38 5.77
N ILE A 98 -6.48 -15.65 6.15
CA ILE A 98 -7.20 -14.75 5.23
C ILE A 98 -6.23 -13.63 4.76
N PRO A 99 -6.06 -13.42 3.44
CA PRO A 99 -5.30 -12.29 2.91
C PRO A 99 -6.05 -10.97 3.14
N THR A 100 -5.30 -9.87 3.18
CA THR A 100 -5.87 -8.53 2.97
C THR A 100 -6.14 -8.34 1.49
N ILE A 101 -7.28 -7.75 1.13
CA ILE A 101 -7.67 -7.55 -0.28
C ILE A 101 -7.63 -6.06 -0.63
N GLY A 102 -7.07 -5.73 -1.79
CA GLY A 102 -6.94 -4.36 -2.30
C GLY A 102 -7.08 -4.27 -3.82
N VAL A 103 -6.82 -3.07 -4.35
CA VAL A 103 -6.85 -2.76 -5.80
C VAL A 103 -5.62 -1.93 -6.17
N GLU A 104 -5.03 -2.24 -7.32
CA GLU A 104 -4.00 -1.40 -7.95
C GLU A 104 -4.62 -0.37 -8.90
N ALA A 105 -3.85 0.68 -9.25
CA ALA A 105 -4.36 1.79 -10.06
C ALA A 105 -4.73 1.39 -11.51
N ASP A 106 -4.36 0.20 -11.95
CA ASP A 106 -4.70 -0.42 -13.24
C ASP A 106 -5.93 -1.35 -13.15
N GLY A 107 -6.65 -1.35 -12.03
CA GLY A 107 -7.85 -2.16 -11.83
C GLY A 107 -7.59 -3.64 -11.51
N GLN A 108 -6.34 -4.03 -11.26
CA GLN A 108 -6.01 -5.37 -10.75
C GLN A 108 -6.41 -5.54 -9.27
N LEU A 109 -6.82 -6.75 -8.89
CA LEU A 109 -7.20 -7.08 -7.52
C LEU A 109 -6.03 -7.77 -6.80
N THR A 110 -5.69 -7.30 -5.60
CA THR A 110 -4.52 -7.78 -4.85
C THR A 110 -4.90 -8.56 -3.60
N PHE A 111 -4.12 -9.60 -3.32
CA PHE A 111 -4.20 -10.44 -2.13
C PHE A 111 -2.86 -10.41 -1.39
N GLU A 112 -2.82 -9.81 -0.21
CA GLU A 112 -1.61 -9.68 0.61
C GLU A 112 -1.66 -10.57 1.86
N TRP A 113 -0.67 -11.45 2.00
CA TRP A 113 -0.38 -12.19 3.23
C TRP A 113 0.81 -11.55 3.93
N TYR A 114 0.53 -10.76 4.96
CA TYR A 114 1.54 -10.16 5.82
C TYR A 114 1.77 -11.03 7.07
N HIS A 115 3.04 -11.29 7.41
CA HIS A 115 3.44 -11.92 8.68
C HIS A 115 4.37 -11.03 9.52
N ASP A 116 5.32 -10.36 8.86
CA ASP A 116 6.37 -9.50 9.44
C ASP A 116 6.88 -8.55 8.32
N PRO A 117 7.52 -7.39 8.59
CA PRO A 117 8.04 -6.52 7.53
C PRO A 117 9.05 -7.18 6.58
N SER A 118 9.65 -8.31 6.98
CA SER A 118 10.51 -9.14 6.13
C SER A 118 9.83 -10.39 5.57
N TRP A 119 8.58 -10.68 5.95
CA TRP A 119 7.78 -11.83 5.51
C TRP A 119 6.40 -11.39 5.02
N VAL A 120 6.31 -11.13 3.71
CA VAL A 120 5.09 -10.71 3.01
C VAL A 120 5.01 -11.39 1.66
N LEU A 121 3.80 -11.73 1.22
CA LEU A 121 3.47 -12.14 -0.15
C LEU A 121 2.33 -11.24 -0.64
N SER A 122 2.51 -10.61 -1.80
CA SER A 122 1.42 -10.02 -2.59
C SER A 122 1.19 -10.88 -3.84
N VAL A 123 -0.09 -11.09 -4.19
CA VAL A 123 -0.54 -11.69 -5.45
C VAL A 123 -1.58 -10.76 -6.08
N SER A 124 -1.30 -10.27 -7.28
CA SER A 124 -2.18 -9.41 -8.08
C SER A 124 -2.82 -10.22 -9.21
N VAL A 125 -4.13 -10.07 -9.40
CA VAL A 125 -4.92 -10.77 -10.42
C VAL A 125 -5.19 -9.82 -11.58
N SER A 126 -4.71 -10.19 -12.77
CA SER A 126 -4.89 -9.41 -13.99
C SER A 126 -6.26 -9.66 -14.64
N PRO A 127 -6.76 -8.72 -15.48
CA PRO A 127 -7.95 -8.98 -16.29
C PRO A 127 -7.74 -10.12 -17.32
N GLU A 128 -6.52 -10.48 -17.67
CA GLU A 128 -6.20 -11.61 -18.54
C GLU A 128 -6.35 -12.97 -17.84
N GLY A 129 -6.34 -12.99 -16.51
CA GLY A 129 -6.33 -14.21 -15.68
C GLY A 129 -4.94 -14.69 -15.30
N ASP A 130 -3.91 -13.86 -15.45
CA ASP A 130 -2.58 -14.12 -14.90
C ASP A 130 -2.49 -13.67 -13.44
N LEU A 131 -1.70 -14.40 -12.64
CA LEU A 131 -1.38 -14.10 -11.25
C LEU A 131 0.05 -13.60 -11.16
N HIS A 132 0.22 -12.29 -11.06
CA HIS A 132 1.51 -11.69 -10.76
C HIS A 132 1.76 -11.81 -9.26
N TYR A 133 2.97 -12.20 -8.84
CA TYR A 133 3.28 -12.31 -7.41
C TYR A 133 4.66 -11.75 -7.06
N ALA A 134 4.77 -11.24 -5.84
CA ALA A 134 6.02 -10.78 -5.24
C ALA A 134 6.04 -11.13 -3.75
N ALA A 135 7.16 -11.67 -3.27
CA ALA A 135 7.30 -12.12 -1.89
C ALA A 135 8.67 -11.79 -1.31
N LEU A 136 8.67 -11.38 -0.04
CA LEU A 136 9.82 -11.32 0.86
C LEU A 136 9.69 -12.49 1.84
N LEU A 137 10.77 -13.25 2.03
CA LEU A 137 10.81 -14.44 2.91
C LEU A 137 12.06 -14.35 3.81
N GLY A 138 12.08 -13.33 4.65
CA GLY A 138 13.24 -12.83 5.38
C GLY A 138 14.08 -11.85 4.54
N HIS A 139 15.12 -11.29 5.15
CA HIS A 139 15.88 -10.18 4.58
C HIS A 139 16.56 -10.43 3.21
N LEU A 140 16.86 -11.68 2.88
CA LEU A 140 17.67 -12.05 1.70
C LEU A 140 16.89 -12.82 0.62
N SER A 141 15.77 -13.46 0.95
CA SER A 141 14.99 -14.25 0.00
C SER A 141 13.87 -13.40 -0.60
N ARG A 142 14.02 -13.03 -1.87
CA ARG A 142 12.95 -12.41 -2.66
C ARG A 142 12.53 -13.37 -3.76
N LEU A 143 11.23 -13.47 -4.01
CA LEU A 143 10.66 -14.23 -5.12
C LEU A 143 9.65 -13.35 -5.84
N SER A 144 9.61 -13.44 -7.16
CA SER A 144 8.59 -12.80 -7.98
C SER A 144 8.36 -13.61 -9.24
N GLY A 145 7.17 -13.52 -9.82
CA GLY A 145 6.84 -14.24 -11.05
C GLY A 145 5.44 -13.94 -11.54
N THR A 146 5.02 -14.71 -12.54
CA THR A 146 3.68 -14.65 -13.12
C THR A 146 3.27 -16.06 -13.47
N GLU A 147 2.11 -16.49 -13.01
CA GLU A 147 1.54 -17.82 -13.28
C GLU A 147 0.11 -17.66 -13.83
N PRO A 148 -0.26 -18.33 -14.93
CA PRO A 148 -1.63 -18.28 -15.42
C PRO A 148 -2.58 -18.97 -14.43
N PHE A 149 -3.73 -18.35 -14.15
CA PHE A 149 -4.76 -18.97 -13.31
C PHE A 149 -5.59 -19.95 -14.14
N LEU A 150 -5.48 -21.24 -13.81
CA LEU A 150 -6.17 -22.33 -14.51
C LEU A 150 -7.30 -22.95 -13.67
N GLY A 151 -7.92 -22.18 -12.77
CA GLY A 151 -8.98 -22.62 -11.86
C GLY A 151 -8.49 -23.31 -10.58
N ASN A 152 -7.18 -23.36 -10.35
CA ASN A 152 -6.57 -23.80 -9.09
C ASN A 152 -5.42 -22.87 -8.69
N THR A 153 -5.15 -22.72 -7.38
CA THR A 153 -3.98 -21.97 -6.92
C THR A 153 -2.69 -22.58 -7.50
N PRO A 154 -1.79 -21.80 -8.11
CA PRO A 154 -0.49 -22.31 -8.56
C PRO A 154 0.33 -22.88 -7.42
N ARG A 155 1.07 -23.97 -7.70
CA ARG A 155 1.91 -24.66 -6.69
C ARG A 155 2.96 -23.75 -6.09
N GLU A 156 3.44 -22.80 -6.87
CA GLU A 156 4.55 -21.92 -6.50
C GLU A 156 4.07 -20.86 -5.49
N ILE A 157 2.89 -20.27 -5.73
CA ILE A 157 2.19 -19.40 -4.76
C ILE A 157 1.87 -20.17 -3.47
N LEU A 158 1.33 -21.39 -3.56
CA LEU A 158 1.07 -22.24 -2.38
C LEU A 158 2.36 -22.57 -1.60
N GLY A 159 3.47 -22.80 -2.29
CA GLY A 159 4.79 -23.02 -1.69
C GLY A 159 5.27 -21.79 -0.91
N ILE A 160 5.04 -20.59 -1.43
CA ILE A 160 5.36 -19.33 -0.75
C ILE A 160 4.48 -19.15 0.49
N ILE A 161 3.16 -19.28 0.37
CA ILE A 161 2.21 -19.16 1.51
C ILE A 161 2.61 -20.13 2.64
N ARG A 162 2.91 -21.39 2.30
CA ARG A 162 3.36 -22.38 3.29
C ARG A 162 4.66 -21.96 3.96
N ARG A 163 5.67 -21.49 3.21
CA ARG A 163 6.93 -21.00 3.80
C ARG A 163 6.71 -19.82 4.73
N LEU A 164 5.82 -18.89 4.34
CA LEU A 164 5.51 -17.67 5.08
C LEU A 164 4.86 -17.95 6.46
N PHE A 165 4.09 -19.04 6.58
CA PHE A 165 3.47 -19.44 7.86
C PHE A 165 4.11 -20.65 8.55
N SER A 166 5.10 -21.32 7.92
CA SER A 166 5.81 -22.47 8.50
C SER A 166 6.87 -22.08 9.55
N CYS A 167 7.27 -20.81 9.63
CA CYS A 167 8.27 -20.34 10.60
C CYS A 167 7.63 -20.07 11.98
N LYS A 168 6.98 -21.07 12.59
CA LYS A 168 6.20 -20.90 13.83
C LYS A 168 6.63 -21.71 15.07
N ASP A 169 7.69 -22.52 14.96
CA ASP A 169 8.08 -23.48 16.02
C ASP A 169 9.45 -23.22 16.70
N LEU A 170 10.08 -22.05 16.55
CA LEU A 170 11.44 -21.80 17.09
C LEU A 170 11.64 -20.61 18.04
N THR A 171 10.57 -19.93 18.49
CA THR A 171 10.64 -18.98 19.62
C THR A 171 9.32 -18.91 20.39
N ARG A 172 9.21 -19.74 21.44
CA ARG A 172 8.33 -19.54 22.60
C ARG A 172 8.99 -20.12 23.85
#